data_AF-A0ABD7ZB00-F1
#
_entry.id   AF-A0ABD7ZB00-F1
#
_cell.length_a   1.000
_cell.length_b   1.000
_cell.length_c   1.000
_cell.angle_alpha   90.00
_cell.angle_beta   90.00
_cell.angle_gamma   90.00
#
_symmetry.space_group_name_H-M   'P 1'
#
loop_
_entity.id
_entity.type
_entity.pdbx_description
1 polymer ?
#
loop_
_entity_poly.entity_id
_entity_poly.type
_entity_poly.pdbx_seq_one_letter_code
_entity_poly.pdbx_strand_id
1 'polypeptide(L)'
;MLEIILEIVMIVAIISLQTFFGYIGNKILGALLPAALIVVYFYFIVQGQIHFSIIDIVLPIVGLMALISIWAGGRKTKLRKTKVQEK
;
A
#
# COMPACT_ATOMS: atom_id res chain seq x y z
N MET A 1 -22.32 -3.03 -11.24
CA MET A 1 -22.54 -3.67 -9.92
C MET A 1 -21.40 -4.62 -9.57
N LEU A 2 -21.07 -5.60 -10.42
CA LEU A 2 -19.98 -6.54 -10.18
C LEU A 2 -18.58 -5.88 -10.10
N GLU A 3 -18.30 -4.89 -10.96
CA GLU A 3 -17.02 -4.17 -10.97
C GLU A 3 -16.74 -3.42 -9.67
N ILE A 4 -17.75 -2.72 -9.13
CA ILE A 4 -17.64 -2.00 -7.84
C ILE A 4 -17.34 -2.98 -6.71
N ILE A 5 -17.98 -4.15 -6.71
CA ILE A 5 -17.74 -5.19 -5.70
C ILE A 5 -16.29 -5.68 -5.81
N LEU A 6 -15.80 -5.92 -7.03
CA LEU A 6 -14.41 -6.34 -7.26
C LEU A 6 -13.40 -5.29 -6.75
N GLU A 7 -13.65 -4.02 -7.04
CA GLU A 7 -12.80 -2.91 -6.61
C GLU A 7 -12.72 -2.83 -5.08
N ILE A 8 -13.86 -2.89 -4.39
CA ILE A 8 -13.92 -2.88 -2.92
C ILE A 8 -13.16 -4.08 -2.34
N VAL A 9 -13.37 -5.28 -2.88
CA VAL A 9 -12.68 -6.50 -2.44
C VAL A 9 -11.17 -6.35 -2.60
N MET A 10 -10.71 -5.79 -3.71
CA MET A 10 -9.30 -5.55 -3.97
C MET A 10 -8.70 -4.56 -2.98
N ILE A 11 -9.38 -3.44 -2.71
CA ILE A 11 -8.93 -2.45 -1.72
C ILE A 11 -8.81 -3.09 -0.33
N VAL A 12 -9.82 -3.84 0.10
CA VAL A 12 -9.82 -4.54 1.40
C VAL A 12 -8.67 -5.55 1.47
N ALA A 13 -8.41 -6.30 0.39
CA ALA A 13 -7.31 -7.25 0.31
C ALA A 13 -5.95 -6.55 0.43
N ILE A 14 -5.74 -5.44 -0.27
CA ILE A 14 -4.50 -4.65 -0.23
C ILE A 14 -4.24 -4.12 1.18
N ILE A 15 -5.26 -3.52 1.82
CA ILE A 15 -5.15 -2.98 3.18
C ILE A 15 -4.83 -4.10 4.17
N SER A 16 -5.52 -5.23 4.06
CA SER A 16 -5.32 -6.39 4.95
C SER A 16 -3.91 -6.95 4.82
N LEU A 17 -3.43 -7.14 3.59
CA LEU A 17 -2.07 -7.63 3.33
C LEU A 17 -1.00 -6.66 3.85
N GLN A 18 -1.13 -5.35 3.57
CA GLN A 18 -0.19 -4.35 4.07
C GLN A 18 -0.16 -4.30 5.58
N THR A 19 -1.32 -4.35 6.22
CA THR A 19 -1.43 -4.41 7.68
C THR A 19 -0.77 -5.66 8.24
N PHE A 20 -1.01 -6.82 7.61
CA PHE A 20 -0.42 -8.10 8.01
C PHE A 20 1.11 -8.12 7.84
N PHE A 21 1.64 -7.63 6.71
CA PHE A 21 3.07 -7.48 6.47
C PHE A 21 3.73 -6.55 7.47
N GLY A 22 3.02 -5.48 7.85
CA GLY A 22 3.40 -4.58 8.94
C GLY A 22 3.46 -5.33 10.27
N TYR A 23 2.41 -6.08 10.59
CA TYR A 23 2.31 -6.85 11.83
C TYR A 23 3.42 -7.89 11.96
N ILE A 24 3.74 -8.67 10.93
CA ILE A 24 4.87 -9.63 11.01
C ILE A 24 6.23 -8.90 11.12
N GLY A 25 6.30 -7.65 10.65
CA GLY A 25 7.49 -6.80 10.72
C GLY A 25 8.47 -7.00 9.57
N ASN A 26 8.05 -7.69 8.49
CA ASN A 26 8.88 -7.96 7.33
C ASN A 26 8.87 -6.75 6.40
N LYS A 27 10.03 -6.06 6.29
CA LYS A 27 10.20 -4.88 5.44
C LYS A 27 10.09 -5.20 3.95
N ILE A 28 10.59 -6.36 3.51
CA ILE A 28 10.60 -6.75 2.10
C ILE A 28 9.16 -6.97 1.62
N LEU A 29 8.36 -7.70 2.40
CA LEU A 29 6.95 -7.92 2.10
C LEU A 29 6.15 -6.61 2.15
N GLY A 30 6.45 -5.73 3.10
CA GLY A 30 5.84 -4.39 3.16
C GLY A 30 6.13 -3.53 1.93
N ALA A 31 7.35 -3.61 1.39
CA ALA A 31 7.79 -2.85 0.22
C ALA A 31 7.28 -3.42 -1.12
N LEU A 32 6.76 -4.66 -1.14
CA LEU A 32 6.36 -5.35 -2.37
C LEU A 32 5.28 -4.58 -3.16
N LEU A 33 4.15 -4.24 -2.52
CA LEU A 33 3.08 -3.50 -3.20
C LEU A 33 3.46 -2.04 -3.53
N PRO A 34 4.13 -1.28 -2.63
CA PRO A 34 4.68 0.03 -3.00
C PRO A 34 5.59 -0.03 -4.23
N ALA A 35 6.51 -1.00 -4.29
CA ALA A 35 7.40 -1.15 -5.44
C ALA A 35 6.62 -1.53 -6.71
N ALA A 36 5.66 -2.45 -6.62
CA ALA A 36 4.80 -2.81 -7.75
C ALA A 36 4.03 -1.59 -8.28
N LEU A 37 3.52 -0.72 -7.40
CA LEU A 37 2.83 0.50 -7.79
C LEU A 37 3.75 1.45 -8.58
N ILE A 38 5.02 1.60 -8.16
CA ILE A 38 6.02 2.39 -8.91
C ILE A 38 6.26 1.79 -10.30
N VAL A 39 6.46 0.47 -10.38
CA VAL A 39 6.72 -0.23 -11.65
C VAL A 39 5.55 -0.08 -12.61
N VAL A 40 4.32 -0.24 -12.14
CA VAL A 40 3.10 -0.07 -12.95
C VAL A 40 2.98 1.37 -13.45
N TYR A 41 3.21 2.35 -12.58
CA TYR A 41 3.17 3.75 -13.00
C TYR A 41 4.24 4.09 -14.02
N PHE A 42 5.47 3.61 -13.82
CA PHE A 42 6.56 3.82 -14.77
C PHE A 42 6.23 3.18 -16.13
N TYR A 43 5.63 1.99 -16.12
CA TYR A 43 5.15 1.33 -17.34
C TYR A 43 4.12 2.18 -18.08
N PHE A 44 3.14 2.78 -17.39
CA PHE A 44 2.16 3.66 -18.02
C PHE A 44 2.77 4.97 -18.56
N ILE A 45 3.80 5.51 -17.89
CA ILE A 45 4.55 6.67 -18.40
C ILE A 45 5.21 6.33 -19.74
N VAL A 46 5.91 5.19 -19.83
CA VAL A 46 6.62 4.77 -21.05
C VAL A 46 5.65 4.51 -22.21
N GLN A 47 4.43 4.05 -21.92
CA GLN A 47 3.39 3.82 -22.92
C GLN A 47 2.65 5.10 -23.37
N GLY A 48 3.03 6.27 -22.83
CA GLY A 48 2.35 7.54 -23.12
C GLY A 48 0.89 7.58 -22.66
N GLN A 49 0.50 6.71 -21.72
CA GLN A 49 -0.87 6.61 -21.21
C GLN A 49 -1.16 7.62 -20.09
N ILE A 50 -0.14 8.36 -19.63
CA ILE A 50 -0.27 9.39 -18.61
C ILE A 50 -0.35 10.76 -19.28
N HIS A 51 -1.44 11.48 -19.03
CA HIS A 51 -1.72 12.79 -19.63
C HIS A 51 -1.00 13.94 -18.89
N PHE A 52 -0.19 13.62 -17.88
CA PHE A 52 0.47 14.57 -16.97
C PHE A 52 -0.51 15.54 -16.30
N SER A 53 -1.73 15.07 -16.02
CA SER A 53 -2.68 15.80 -15.19
C SER A 53 -2.23 15.84 -13.74
N ILE A 54 -2.71 16.80 -12.97
CA ILE A 54 -2.49 16.88 -11.51
C ILE A 54 -2.90 15.56 -10.85
N ILE A 55 -4.02 14.97 -11.28
CA ILE A 55 -4.53 13.71 -10.74
C ILE A 55 -3.54 12.56 -11.00
N ASP A 56 -2.97 12.48 -12.21
CA ASP A 56 -2.02 11.44 -12.60
C ASP A 56 -0.72 11.51 -11.79
N ILE A 57 -0.36 12.68 -11.29
CA ILE A 57 0.82 12.88 -10.44
C ILE A 57 0.49 12.65 -8.96
N VAL A 58 -0.68 13.10 -8.50
CA VAL A 58 -1.06 13.04 -7.08
C VAL A 58 -1.48 11.63 -6.67
N LEU A 59 -2.25 10.91 -7.48
CA LEU A 59 -2.72 9.56 -7.17
C LEU A 59 -1.60 8.55 -6.83
N PRO A 60 -0.49 8.44 -7.59
CA PRO A 60 0.57 7.50 -7.24
C PRO A 60 1.24 7.89 -5.93
N ILE A 61 1.44 9.18 -5.68
CA ILE A 61 2.05 9.67 -4.44
C ILE A 61 1.16 9.32 -3.24
N VAL A 62 -0.15 9.59 -3.34
CA VAL A 62 -1.13 9.23 -2.30
C VAL A 62 -1.18 7.72 -2.10
N GLY A 63 -1.19 6.93 -3.18
CA GLY A 63 -1.17 5.47 -3.12
C GLY A 63 0.07 4.92 -2.42
N LEU A 64 1.26 5.42 -2.75
CA LEU A 64 2.51 5.04 -2.06
C LEU A 64 2.47 5.39 -0.58
N MET A 65 2.08 6.62 -0.25
CA MET A 65 1.97 7.09 1.13
C MET A 65 0.98 6.25 1.93
N ALA A 66 -0.16 5.91 1.34
CA ALA A 66 -1.17 5.05 1.96
C ALA A 66 -0.62 3.65 2.26
N LEU A 67 0.00 2.98 1.27
CA LEU A 67 0.58 1.64 1.46
C LEU A 67 1.65 1.62 2.56
N ILE A 68 2.60 2.56 2.52
CA ILE A 68 3.67 2.68 3.53
C ILE A 68 3.07 2.96 4.91
N SER A 69 2.08 3.84 5.00
CA SER A 69 1.43 4.20 6.27
C SER A 69 0.68 3.03 6.89
N ILE A 70 -0.03 2.23 6.08
CA ILE A 70 -0.74 1.04 6.54
C ILE A 70 0.24 0.00 7.09
N TRP A 71 1.33 -0.29 6.38
CA TRP A 71 2.39 -1.19 6.88
C TRP A 71 3.00 -0.68 8.19
N ALA A 72 3.31 0.61 8.26
CA ALA A 72 3.86 1.22 9.47
C ALA A 72 2.87 1.14 10.65
N GLY A 73 1.57 1.30 10.39
CA GLY A 73 0.50 1.12 11.38
C GLY A 73 0.44 -0.31 11.93
N GLY A 74 0.49 -1.32 11.04
CA GLY A 74 0.55 -2.73 11.42
C GLY A 74 1.76 -3.04 12.31
N ARG A 75 2.94 -2.52 11.95
CA ARG A 75 4.18 -2.70 12.71
C ARG A 75 4.13 -2.04 14.09
N LYS A 76 3.64 -0.80 14.16
CA LYS A 76 3.45 -0.09 15.44
C LYS A 76 2.56 -0.86 16.40
N THR A 77 1.53 -1.55 15.88
CA THR A 77 0.60 -2.35 16.69
C THR A 77 1.30 -3.53 17.36
N LYS A 78 2.14 -4.28 16.64
CA LYS A 78 2.96 -5.35 17.25
C LYS A 78 3.91 -4.81 18.30
N LEU A 79 4.64 -3.74 17.99
CA LEU A 79 5.60 -3.14 18.91
C LEU A 79 4.94 -2.63 20.19
N ARG A 80 3.73 -2.06 20.10
CA ARG A 80 2.96 -1.64 21.29
C ARG A 80 2.58 -2.84 22.16
N LYS A 81 2.14 -3.95 21.56
CA LYS A 81 1.80 -5.17 22.32
C LYS A 81 3.01 -5.75 23.04
N THR A 82 4.17 -5.80 22.38
CA THR A 82 5.40 -6.28 23.01
C THR A 82 5.84 -5.38 24.18
N LYS A 83 5.82 -4.05 24.01
CA LYS A 83 6.20 -3.11 25.08
C LYS A 83 5.26 -3.10 26.30
N VAL A 84 3.99 -3.46 26.11
CA VAL A 84 3.02 -3.59 27.21
C VAL A 84 3.24 -4.88 28.01
N GLN A 85 3.83 -5.92 27.42
CA GLN A 85 4.12 -7.18 28.12
C GLN A 85 5.44 -7.18 28.89
N GLU A 86 6.33 -6.22 28.65
CA GLU A 86 7.61 -6.06 29.38
C GLU A 86 7.54 -5.12 30.59
N LYS A 87 6.37 -4.51 30.85
CA LYS A 87 6.09 -3.68 32.04
C LYS A 87 5.23 -4.45 33.04
#